data_AF-A0A7V1Q2B9-F1
#
_entry.id   AF-A0A7V1Q2B9-F1
#
_cell.length_a   1.000
_cell.length_b   1.000
_cell.length_c   1.000
_cell.angle_alpha   90.00
_cell.angle_beta   90.00
_cell.angle_gamma   90.00
#
_symmetry.space_group_name_H-M   'P 1'
#
loop_
_entity.id
_entity.type
_entity.pdbx_description
1 polymer ?
#
loop_
_entity_poly.entity_id
_entity_poly.type
_entity_poly.pdbx_seq_one_letter_code
_entity_poly.pdbx_strand_id
1 'polypeptide(L)'
;MAYLERTQPKCPRCAYRLRGIPGARCPECGLVLTVEKLVQHRLRSPLLIWAGFGFIVSALLLSATCVLLPIGFLYLGFFIWWGTAPAAVAEMTPRMRKLAIVFAWAPAVFLLLGLAIHMYVLPYF
;
A
#
# COMPACT_ATOMS: atom_id res chain seq x y z
N MET A 1 -22.63 7.50 -21.51
CA MET A 1 -21.33 7.51 -22.22
C MET A 1 -20.33 8.53 -21.63
N ALA A 2 -20.15 8.58 -20.30
CA ALA A 2 -19.29 9.58 -19.64
C ALA A 2 -17.88 9.06 -19.28
N TYR A 3 -17.58 7.78 -19.53
CA TYR A 3 -16.37 7.13 -19.04
C TYR A 3 -15.14 7.30 -19.95
N LEU A 4 -15.35 7.49 -21.26
CA LEU A 4 -14.26 7.64 -22.24
C LEU A 4 -13.63 9.05 -22.27
N GLU A 5 -14.22 10.02 -21.57
CA GLU A 5 -13.76 11.41 -21.64
C GLU A 5 -12.60 11.71 -20.68
N ARG A 6 -12.41 10.93 -19.61
CA ARG A 6 -11.39 11.21 -18.59
C ARG A 6 -9.98 10.74 -18.92
N THR A 7 -9.80 9.82 -19.87
CA THR A 7 -8.48 9.22 -20.15
C THR A 7 -8.01 9.51 -21.57
N GLN A 8 -7.94 10.79 -21.92
CA GLN A 8 -7.28 11.20 -23.16
C GLN A 8 -5.78 10.89 -23.05
N PRO A 9 -5.22 10.07 -23.96
CA PRO A 9 -3.80 9.76 -23.96
C PRO A 9 -2.98 11.04 -24.18
N LYS A 10 -1.97 11.22 -23.34
CA LYS A 10 -1.01 12.33 -23.44
C LYS A 10 0.32 11.80 -23.96
N CYS A 11 1.05 12.62 -24.70
CA CYS A 11 2.40 12.30 -25.13
C CYS A 11 3.30 12.11 -23.89
N PRO A 12 4.08 11.03 -23.79
CA PRO A 12 4.95 10.79 -22.63
C PRO A 12 6.11 11.79 -22.52
N ARG A 13 6.47 12.47 -23.61
CA ARG A 13 7.61 13.40 -23.65
C ARG A 13 7.22 14.85 -23.38
N CYS A 14 6.12 15.34 -23.99
CA CYS A 14 5.70 16.73 -23.90
C CYS A 14 4.31 16.94 -23.26
N ALA A 15 3.64 15.86 -22.83
CA ALA A 15 2.30 15.88 -22.26
C ALA A 15 1.17 16.41 -23.18
N TYR A 16 1.44 16.63 -24.48
CA TYR A 16 0.44 17.04 -25.47
C TYR A 16 -0.71 16.03 -25.59
N ARG A 17 -1.96 16.51 -25.68
CA ARG A 17 -3.14 15.64 -25.78
C ARG A 17 -3.21 15.03 -27.17
N LEU A 18 -3.22 13.70 -27.25
CA LEU A 18 -3.17 12.96 -28.52
C LEU A 18 -4.55 12.76 -29.18
N ARG A 19 -5.58 13.50 -28.74
CA ARG A 19 -6.95 13.34 -29.26
C ARG A 19 -7.05 13.92 -30.67
N GLY A 20 -7.51 13.09 -31.61
CA GLY A 20 -7.81 13.54 -32.98
C GLY A 20 -6.60 13.71 -33.91
N ILE A 21 -5.43 13.15 -33.55
CA ILE A 21 -4.24 13.24 -34.41
C ILE A 21 -4.28 12.09 -35.45
N PRO A 22 -4.20 12.38 -36.75
CA PRO A 22 -4.30 11.36 -37.80
C PRO A 22 -2.99 10.56 -38.02
N GLY A 23 -1.99 10.67 -37.15
CA GLY A 23 -0.66 10.10 -37.38
C GLY A 23 0.01 9.54 -36.13
N ALA A 24 0.98 8.66 -36.35
CA ALA A 24 1.79 8.03 -35.31
C ALA A 24 2.94 8.92 -34.79
N ARG A 25 2.91 10.23 -35.03
CA ARG A 25 3.93 11.17 -34.54
C ARG A 25 3.28 12.29 -33.75
N CYS A 26 3.90 12.68 -32.65
CA CYS A 26 3.48 13.84 -31.89
C CYS A 26 3.81 15.13 -32.67
N PRO A 27 2.85 16.06 -32.87
CA PRO A 27 3.08 17.29 -33.62
C PRO A 27 4.05 18.25 -32.91
N GLU A 28 4.07 18.24 -31.57
CA GLU A 28 4.92 19.13 -30.77
C GLU A 28 6.37 18.67 -30.71
N CYS A 29 6.60 17.38 -30.41
CA CYS A 29 7.96 16.87 -30.11
C CYS A 29 8.51 15.89 -31.16
N GLY A 30 7.74 15.57 -32.19
CA GLY A 30 8.13 14.64 -33.26
C GLY A 30 8.26 13.16 -32.83
N LEU A 31 7.97 12.83 -31.56
CA LEU A 31 8.09 11.48 -31.04
C LEU A 31 7.20 10.51 -31.81
N VAL A 32 7.77 9.41 -32.31
CA VAL A 32 7.00 8.30 -32.88
C VAL A 32 6.28 7.55 -31.77
N LEU A 33 4.96 7.65 -31.79
CA LEU A 33 4.02 7.02 -30.88
C LEU A 33 3.72 5.62 -31.40
N THR A 34 4.20 4.60 -30.69
CA THR A 34 3.76 3.22 -30.88
C THR A 34 2.85 2.83 -29.72
N VAL A 35 1.96 1.87 -29.95
CA VAL A 35 1.03 1.37 -28.92
C VAL A 35 1.84 0.85 -27.72
N GLU A 36 2.94 0.15 -27.98
CA GLU A 36 3.84 -0.39 -26.96
C GLU A 36 4.43 0.71 -26.08
N LYS A 37 4.88 1.83 -26.67
CA LYS A 37 5.42 2.97 -25.89
C LYS A 37 4.36 3.66 -25.05
N LEU A 38 3.14 3.78 -25.56
CA LEU A 38 2.02 4.36 -24.82
C LEU A 38 1.60 3.47 -23.65
N VAL A 39 1.56 2.16 -23.85
CA VAL A 39 1.28 1.16 -22.81
C VAL A 39 2.39 1.12 -21.77
N GLN A 40 3.66 1.08 -22.20
CA GLN A 40 4.82 1.01 -21.32
C GLN A 40 4.94 2.23 -20.40
N HIS A 41 4.63 3.43 -20.90
CA HIS A 41 4.63 4.63 -20.06
C HIS A 41 3.48 4.65 -19.04
N ARG A 42 2.34 4.01 -19.35
CA ARG A 42 1.23 3.85 -18.38
C ARG A 42 1.60 2.87 -17.28
N LEU A 43 2.27 1.76 -17.63
CA LEU A 43 2.71 0.73 -16.68
C LEU A 43 3.84 1.22 -15.75
N ARG A 44 4.73 2.09 -16.23
CA ARG A 44 5.85 2.62 -15.44
C ARG A 44 5.44 3.81 -14.56
N SER A 45 4.23 3.81 -14.01
CA SER A 45 3.91 4.78 -12.98
C SER A 45 4.68 4.39 -11.71
N PRO A 46 5.52 5.28 -11.14
CA PRO A 46 6.23 4.99 -9.89
C PRO A 46 5.26 4.62 -8.76
N LEU A 47 4.02 5.11 -8.85
CA LEU A 47 2.90 4.76 -7.97
C LEU A 47 2.63 3.25 -7.91
N LEU A 48 2.71 2.53 -9.02
CA LEU A 48 2.49 1.07 -9.01
C LEU A 48 3.58 0.34 -8.24
N ILE A 49 4.83 0.81 -8.36
CA ILE A 49 5.99 0.26 -7.64
C ILE A 49 5.80 0.51 -6.13
N TRP A 50 5.44 1.74 -5.74
CA TRP A 50 5.16 2.09 -4.35
C TRP A 50 3.97 1.31 -3.78
N ALA A 51 2.91 1.11 -4.56
CA ALA A 51 1.74 0.33 -4.15
C ALA A 51 2.12 -1.15 -3.91
N GLY A 52 2.89 -1.75 -4.83
CA GLY A 52 3.39 -3.12 -4.68
C GLY A 52 4.29 -3.27 -3.45
N PHE A 53 5.21 -2.32 -3.23
CA PHE A 53 6.08 -2.32 -2.06
C PHE A 53 5.28 -2.18 -0.75
N GLY A 54 4.30 -1.26 -0.71
CA GLY A 54 3.43 -1.07 0.44
C GLY A 54 2.64 -2.34 0.80
N PHE A 55 2.19 -3.09 -0.21
CA PHE A 55 1.51 -4.38 -0.01
C PHE A 55 2.44 -5.43 0.62
N ILE A 56 3.67 -5.56 0.12
CA ILE A 56 4.66 -6.52 0.65
C ILE A 56 5.02 -6.19 2.11
N VAL A 57 5.29 -4.91 2.42
CA VAL A 57 5.61 -4.48 3.79
C VAL A 57 4.44 -4.75 4.73
N SER A 58 3.22 -4.46 4.30
CA SER A 58 2.02 -4.72 5.10
C SER A 58 1.83 -6.21 5.37
N ALA A 59 2.05 -7.07 4.38
CA ALA A 59 1.97 -8.51 4.53
C ALA A 59 3.03 -9.06 5.51
N LEU A 60 4.26 -8.55 5.46
CA LEU A 60 5.32 -8.92 6.41
C LEU A 60 5.02 -8.47 7.84
N LEU A 61 4.49 -7.26 8.02
CA LEU A 61 4.08 -6.76 9.34
C LEU A 61 2.94 -7.60 9.92
N LEU A 62 1.95 -7.94 9.08
CA LEU A 62 0.83 -8.78 9.49
C LEU A 62 1.28 -10.19 9.86
N SER A 63 2.16 -10.81 9.08
CA SER A 63 2.68 -12.14 9.37
C SER A 63 3.51 -12.17 10.65
N ALA A 64 4.39 -11.19 10.86
CA ALA A 64 5.16 -11.04 12.09
C ALA A 64 4.24 -10.88 13.30
N THR A 65 3.19 -10.07 13.17
CA THR A 65 2.20 -9.87 14.24
C THR A 65 1.48 -11.17 14.56
N CYS A 66 1.01 -11.92 13.55
CA CYS A 66 0.34 -13.21 13.76
C CYS A 66 1.21 -14.26 14.47
N VAL A 67 2.55 -14.18 14.36
CA VAL A 67 3.47 -15.11 15.04
C VAL A 67 3.83 -14.63 16.44
N LEU A 68 4.12 -13.34 16.61
CA LEU A 68 4.58 -12.80 17.90
C LEU A 68 3.46 -12.71 18.95
N LEU A 69 2.23 -12.45 18.53
CA LEU A 69 1.07 -12.32 19.43
C LEU A 69 0.78 -13.63 20.20
N PRO A 70 0.65 -14.81 19.57
CA PRO A 70 0.43 -16.05 20.30
C PRO A 70 1.63 -16.45 21.16
N ILE A 71 2.87 -16.18 20.72
CA ILE A 71 4.07 -16.41 21.53
C ILE A 71 4.02 -15.57 22.81
N GLY A 72 3.65 -14.29 22.69
CA GLY A 72 3.47 -13.41 23.85
C GLY A 72 2.40 -13.92 24.80
N PHE A 73 1.26 -14.41 24.29
CA PHE A 73 0.20 -15.02 25.10
C PHE A 73 0.65 -16.30 25.82
N LEU A 74 1.35 -17.18 25.12
CA LEU A 74 1.88 -18.42 25.71
C LEU A 74 2.89 -18.10 26.81
N TYR A 75 3.77 -17.13 26.58
CA TYR A 75 4.73 -16.67 27.59
C TYR A 75 3.99 -16.12 28.81
N LEU A 76 3.02 -15.24 28.61
CA LEU A 76 2.26 -14.63 29.71
C LEU A 76 1.45 -15.68 30.49
N GLY A 77 0.83 -16.63 29.80
CA GLY A 77 0.12 -17.76 30.41
C GLY A 77 1.05 -18.68 31.21
N PHE A 78 2.25 -18.95 30.69
CA PHE A 78 3.29 -19.73 31.37
C PHE A 78 3.68 -19.08 32.71
N PHE A 79 3.92 -17.77 32.74
CA PHE A 79 4.25 -17.05 33.98
C PHE A 79 3.10 -17.04 34.99
N ILE A 80 1.85 -16.86 34.54
CA ILE A 80 0.67 -16.94 35.40
C ILE A 80 0.56 -18.33 36.02
N TRP A 81 0.72 -19.38 35.21
CA TRP A 81 0.63 -20.78 35.66
C TRP A 81 1.70 -21.12 36.70
N TRP A 82 2.93 -20.64 36.51
CA TRP A 82 4.03 -20.85 37.46
C TRP A 82 3.92 -20.04 38.76
N GLY A 83 2.90 -19.21 38.93
CA GLY A 83 2.72 -18.38 40.14
C GLY A 83 3.83 -17.33 40.34
N THR A 84 4.75 -17.23 39.39
CA THR A 84 5.84 -16.26 39.38
C THR A 84 5.44 -15.13 38.45
N ALA A 85 4.39 -14.38 38.79
CA ALA A 85 4.17 -13.11 38.11
C ALA A 85 5.46 -12.29 38.27
N PRO A 86 6.20 -11.97 37.19
CA PRO A 86 7.42 -11.18 37.34
C PRO A 86 7.03 -9.87 38.01
N ALA A 87 7.77 -9.43 39.03
CA ALA A 87 7.52 -8.13 39.65
C ALA A 87 7.45 -6.98 38.60
N ALA A 88 8.11 -7.17 37.45
CA ALA A 88 8.05 -6.30 36.27
C ALA A 88 6.65 -6.13 35.66
N VAL A 89 5.71 -7.06 35.84
CA VAL A 89 4.34 -6.96 35.30
C VAL A 89 3.43 -6.19 36.26
N ALA A 90 3.70 -6.23 37.56
CA ALA A 90 2.96 -5.45 38.56
C ALA A 90 3.23 -3.94 38.44
N GLU A 91 4.43 -3.55 38.01
CA GLU A 91 4.80 -2.17 37.71
C GLU A 91 4.53 -1.75 36.26
N MET A 92 3.83 -2.58 35.46
CA MET A 92 3.53 -2.27 34.07
C MET A 92 2.62 -1.04 33.98
N THR A 93 3.27 0.12 33.89
CA THR A 93 2.67 1.44 34.03
C THR A 93 1.49 1.65 33.08
N PRO A 94 0.50 2.48 33.43
CA PRO A 94 -0.64 2.79 32.56
C PRO A 94 -0.24 3.31 31.16
N ARG A 95 1.00 3.78 30.98
CA ARG A 95 1.57 4.12 29.68
C ARG A 95 1.80 2.90 28.78
N MET A 96 2.29 1.78 29.32
CA MET A 96 2.53 0.55 28.56
C MET A 96 1.22 -0.09 28.08
N ARG A 97 0.14 0.03 28.87
CA ARG A 97 -1.20 -0.44 28.47
C ARG A 97 -1.74 0.32 27.25
N LYS A 98 -1.49 1.63 27.17
CA LYS A 98 -1.88 2.44 26.00
C LYS A 98 -1.08 2.05 24.75
N LEU A 99 0.23 1.82 24.88
CA LEU A 99 1.07 1.35 23.78
C LEU A 99 0.62 -0.01 23.25
N ALA A 100 0.31 -0.96 24.13
CA ALA A 100 -0.18 -2.28 23.73
C ALA A 100 -1.48 -2.20 22.92
N ILE A 101 -2.42 -1.31 23.31
CA ILE A 101 -3.64 -1.07 22.53
C ILE A 101 -3.29 -0.51 21.15
N VAL A 102 -2.43 0.52 21.07
CA VAL A 102 -2.04 1.11 19.76
C VAL A 102 -1.41 0.07 18.84
N PHE A 103 -0.50 -0.77 19.35
CA PHE A 103 0.14 -1.82 18.57
C PHE A 103 -0.84 -2.92 18.13
N ALA A 104 -1.86 -3.24 18.95
CA ALA A 104 -2.88 -4.22 18.57
C ALA A 104 -3.74 -3.75 17.38
N TRP A 105 -4.00 -2.44 17.27
CA TRP A 105 -4.83 -1.87 16.20
C TRP A 105 -4.05 -1.46 14.95
N ALA A 106 -2.74 -1.22 15.06
CA ALA A 106 -1.91 -0.78 13.94
C ALA A 106 -2.03 -1.66 12.68
N PRO A 107 -2.00 -3.00 12.75
CA PRO A 107 -2.14 -3.85 11.56
C PRO A 107 -3.49 -3.67 10.86
N ALA A 108 -4.58 -3.56 11.63
CA ALA A 108 -5.92 -3.35 11.08
C ALA A 108 -6.03 -1.99 10.37
N VAL A 109 -5.45 -0.93 10.95
CA VAL A 109 -5.40 0.40 10.33
C VAL A 109 -4.63 0.36 9.01
N PHE A 110 -3.44 -0.26 8.99
CA PHE A 110 -2.63 -0.37 7.76
C PHE A 110 -3.35 -1.17 6.67
N LEU A 111 -4.05 -2.26 7.03
CA LEU A 111 -4.80 -3.08 6.07
C LEU A 111 -5.96 -2.29 5.46
N LEU A 112 -6.73 -1.56 6.28
CA LEU A 112 -7.80 -0.68 5.80
C LEU A 112 -7.27 0.45 4.90
N LEU A 113 -6.13 1.06 5.26
CA LEU A 113 -5.50 2.11 4.46
C LEU A 113 -4.99 1.55 3.11
N GLY A 114 -4.39 0.36 3.12
CA GLY A 114 -3.99 -0.35 1.91
C GLY A 114 -5.16 -0.68 0.99
N LEU A 115 -6.28 -1.17 1.55
CA LEU A 115 -7.52 -1.41 0.81
C LEU A 115 -8.11 -0.12 0.22
N ALA A 116 -8.13 0.96 0.99
CA ALA A 116 -8.64 2.25 0.55
C ALA A 116 -7.79 2.81 -0.61
N ILE A 117 -6.46 2.75 -0.50
CA ILE A 117 -5.55 3.14 -1.59
C ILE A 117 -5.79 2.25 -2.81
N HIS A 118 -5.88 0.93 -2.64
CA HIS A 118 -6.09 0.02 -3.76
C HIS A 118 -7.40 0.32 -4.49
N MET A 119 -8.49 0.53 -3.76
CA MET A 119 -9.79 0.94 -4.31
C MET A 119 -9.75 2.29 -5.02
N TYR A 120 -9.00 3.26 -4.48
CA TYR A 120 -8.87 4.57 -5.11
C TYR A 120 -8.03 4.52 -6.39
N VAL A 121 -7.04 3.63 -6.44
CA VAL A 121 -6.08 3.52 -7.53
C VAL A 121 -6.58 2.63 -8.67
N LEU A 122 -7.33 1.56 -8.39
CA LEU A 122 -7.96 0.66 -9.36
C LEU A 122 -8.74 1.35 -10.51
N PRO A 123 -9.57 2.39 -10.29
CA PRO A 123 -10.31 3.04 -11.36
C PRO A 123 -9.45 3.85 -12.35
N TYR A 124 -8.17 4.06 -12.05
CA TYR A 124 -7.23 4.76 -12.92
C TYR A 124 -6.43 3.82 -13.83
N PHE A 125 -6.55 2.51 -13.64
CA PHE A 125 -5.96 1.46 -14.49
C PHE A 125 -6.97 0.96 -15.52
#